data_AF-A0A7W0YC77-F1
#
_entry.id   AF-A0A7W0YC77-F1
#
_cell.length_a   1.000
_cell.length_b   1.000
_cell.length_c   1.000
_cell.angle_alpha   90.00
_cell.angle_beta   90.00
_cell.angle_gamma   90.00
#
_symmetry.space_group_name_H-M   'P 1'
#
loop_
_entity.id
_entity.type
_entity.pdbx_description
1 polymer ?
#
loop_
_entity_poly.entity_id
_entity_poly.type
_entity_poly.pdbx_seq_one_letter_code
_entity_poly.pdbx_strand_id
1 'polypeptide(L)' 'ELREAQGIGYCNITKCCTKVCPEDIHITDNAIIPLKERVVDDYYDPLGWLWKKIRQGNERSPEPPLA' A
#
# COMPACT_ATOMS: atom_id res chain seq x y z
N GLU A 1 8.09 -9.74 -5.32
CA GLU A 1 6.83 -10.52 -5.18
C GLU A 1 5.55 -9.66 -5.16
N LEU A 2 5.22 -8.90 -4.10
CA LEU A 2 3.91 -8.21 -3.95
C LEU A 2 3.46 -7.29 -5.11
N ARG A 3 4.41 -6.58 -5.75
CA ARG A 3 4.12 -5.63 -6.84
C ARG A 3 3.76 -6.33 -8.17
N GLU A 4 4.25 -7.55 -8.36
CA GLU A 4 3.99 -8.39 -9.54
C GLU A 4 2.89 -9.43 -9.25
N ALA A 5 2.70 -9.79 -7.98
CA ALA A 5 1.61 -10.63 -7.53
C ALA A 5 0.26 -10.02 -7.95
N GLN A 6 -0.48 -10.78 -8.76
CA GLN A 6 -1.84 -10.45 -9.22
C GLN A 6 -1.97 -9.11 -9.99
N GLY A 7 -0.86 -8.56 -10.50
CA GLY A 7 -0.92 -7.33 -11.31
C GLY A 7 -1.33 -6.07 -10.55
N ILE A 8 -1.15 -6.03 -9.22
CA ILE A 8 -1.51 -4.86 -8.38
C ILE A 8 -0.82 -3.55 -8.86
N GLY A 9 0.37 -3.68 -9.45
CA GLY A 9 1.10 -2.58 -10.08
C GLY A 9 0.32 -1.89 -11.21
N TYR A 10 -0.53 -2.63 -11.94
CA TYR A 10 -1.32 -2.13 -13.07
C TYR A 10 -2.67 -1.52 -12.67
N CYS A 11 -3.06 -1.63 -11.40
CA CYS A 11 -4.30 -1.03 -10.93
C CYS A 11 -4.16 0.48 -10.70
N ASN A 12 -5.11 1.26 -11.24
CA ASN A 12 -5.13 2.73 -11.18
C ASN A 12 -6.14 3.31 -10.17
N ILE A 13 -6.69 2.49 -9.26
CA ILE A 13 -7.63 2.92 -8.20
C ILE A 13 -8.84 3.70 -8.75
N THR A 14 -9.25 3.43 -9.99
CA THR A 14 -10.41 4.10 -10.64
C THR A 14 -11.76 3.63 -10.09
N LYS A 15 -11.77 2.67 -9.16
CA LYS A 15 -12.98 2.02 -8.60
C LYS A 15 -13.87 1.35 -9.64
N CYS A 16 -13.35 1.03 -10.83
CA CYS A 16 -14.11 0.30 -11.84
C CYS A 16 -14.57 -1.08 -11.35
N CYS A 17 -13.75 -1.75 -10.53
CA CYS A 17 -14.06 -3.05 -9.94
C CYS A 17 -15.28 -3.01 -9.02
N THR A 18 -15.46 -1.95 -8.23
CA THR A 18 -16.62 -1.78 -7.34
C THR A 18 -17.90 -1.56 -8.15
N LYS A 19 -17.84 -0.75 -9.21
CA LYS A 19 -19.00 -0.42 -10.05
C LYS A 19 -19.61 -1.62 -10.78
N VAL A 20 -18.77 -2.60 -11.14
CA VAL A 20 -19.21 -3.78 -11.91
C VAL A 20 -19.53 -4.98 -11.02
N CYS A 21 -19.25 -4.89 -9.72
CA CYS A 21 -19.39 -6.03 -8.85
C CYS A 21 -20.86 -6.28 -8.51
N PRO A 22 -21.39 -7.50 -8.74
CA PRO A 22 -22.80 -7.80 -8.46
C PRO A 22 -23.15 -7.78 -6.97
N GLU A 23 -22.16 -7.93 -6.09
CA GLU A 23 -22.31 -7.95 -4.63
C GLU A 23 -22.01 -6.60 -3.96
N ASP A 24 -21.82 -5.53 -4.74
CA ASP A 24 -21.49 -4.17 -4.27
C ASP A 24 -20.30 -4.09 -3.28
N ILE A 25 -19.36 -5.03 -3.40
CA ILE A 25 -18.16 -5.05 -2.55
C ILE A 25 -17.19 -3.94 -2.91
N HIS A 26 -16.77 -3.21 -1.90
CA HIS A 26 -15.83 -2.10 -2.01
C HIS A 26 -14.37 -2.61 -2.03
N ILE A 27 -14.05 -3.48 -2.99
CA ILE A 27 -12.77 -4.18 -3.07
C ILE A 27 -11.58 -3.22 -3.24
N THR A 28 -11.80 -2.11 -3.95
CA THR A 28 -10.75 -1.11 -4.17
C THR A 28 -10.31 -0.49 -2.85
N ASP A 29 -11.27 -0.09 -2.01
CA ASP A 29 -11.00 0.64 -0.77
C ASP A 29 -10.52 -0.28 0.36
N ASN A 30 -11.07 -1.51 0.46
CA ASN A 30 -10.77 -2.41 1.58
C ASN A 30 -9.59 -3.37 1.32
N ALA A 31 -9.23 -3.62 0.06
CA ALA A 31 -8.17 -4.57 -0.28
C ALA A 31 -7.08 -3.96 -1.17
N ILE A 32 -7.44 -3.28 -2.26
CA ILE A 32 -6.45 -2.79 -3.24
C ILE A 32 -5.63 -1.61 -2.69
N ILE A 33 -6.27 -0.60 -2.07
CA ILE A 33 -5.56 0.55 -1.47
C ILE A 33 -4.52 0.09 -0.43
N PRO A 34 -4.86 -0.72 0.59
CA PRO A 34 -3.86 -1.10 1.59
C PRO A 34 -2.74 -1.96 0.99
N LEU A 35 -3.00 -2.73 -0.07
CA LEU A 35 -1.94 -3.43 -0.81
C LEU A 35 -1.05 -2.47 -1.60
N LYS A 36 -1.64 -1.46 -2.22
CA LYS A 36 -0.92 -0.44 -3.00
C LYS A 36 -0.08 0.45 -2.10
N GLU A 37 -0.60 0.87 -0.94
CA GLU A 37 0.13 1.68 0.02
C GLU A 37 1.43 0.99 0.46
N ARG A 38 1.37 -0.31 0.81
CA ARG A 38 2.58 -1.10 1.11
C ARG A 38 3.59 -1.11 -0.05
N VAL A 39 3.12 -1.26 -1.29
CA VAL A 39 3.98 -1.22 -2.48
C VAL A 39 4.56 0.18 -2.72
N VAL A 40 3.82 1.24 -2.42
CA VAL A 40 4.27 2.62 -2.57
C VAL A 40 5.34 2.96 -1.55
N ASP A 41 5.12 2.59 -0.28
CA ASP A 41 6.07 2.81 0.80
C ASP A 41 7.41 2.07 0.54
N ASP A 42 7.35 0.86 -0.02
CA ASP A 42 8.53 0.02 -0.26
C ASP A 42 9.32 0.39 -1.52
N TYR A 43 8.69 1.00 -2.54
CA TYR A 43 9.32 1.22 -3.85
C TYR A 43 9.35 2.68 -4.32
N TYR A 44 8.45 3.54 -3.82
CA TYR A 44 8.21 4.87 -4.38
C TYR A 44 8.36 6.01 -3.38
N ASP A 45 8.59 5.74 -2.09
CA ASP A 45 8.81 6.78 -1.07
C ASP A 45 10.31 7.02 -0.77
N PRO A 46 11.00 7.91 -1.53
CA PRO A 46 12.39 8.25 -1.26
C PRO A 46 12.56 9.04 0.05
N LEU A 47 11.52 9.74 0.52
CA LEU A 47 11.57 10.49 1.78
C LEU A 47 11.51 9.55 2.97
N GLY A 48 10.66 8.52 2.92
CA GLY A 48 10.59 7.44 3.90
C GLY A 48 11.94 6.73 4.09
N TRP A 49 12.65 6.42 3.00
CA TRP A 49 13.97 5.80 3.09
C TRP A 49 15.03 6.76 3.64
N LEU A 50 15.01 8.02 3.22
CA LEU A 50 15.92 9.05 3.72
C LEU A 50 15.71 9.27 5.22
N TRP A 51 14.45 9.31 5.67
CA TRP A 51 14.11 9.45 7.08
C TRP A 51 14.49 8.22 7.90
N LYS A 52 14.27 7.00 7.39
CA LYS A 52 14.75 5.74 7.99
C LYS A 52 16.28 5.72 8.13
N LYS A 53 17.02 6.26 7.17
CA LYS A 53 18.50 6.32 7.21
C LYS A 53 19.02 7.35 8.21
N ILE A 54 18.32 8.47 8.39
CA ILE A 54 18.66 9.52 9.35
C ILE A 54 18.30 9.11 10.79
N ARG A 55 17.19 8.38 11.00
CA ARG A 55 16.74 7.93 12.33
C ARG A 55 17.52 6.76 12.93
N GLN A 56 18.36 6.03 12.19
CA GLN A 56 19.16 4.91 12.74
C GLN A 56 20.20 5.34 13.81
N GLY A 57 20.37 6.64 14.08
CA GLY A 57 21.19 7.16 15.16
C GLY A 57 20.48 7.40 16.51
N ASN A 58 19.15 7.27 16.61
CA ASN A 58 18.46 7.48 17.89
C ASN A 58 17.10 6.76 17.96
N GLU A 59 16.75 6.33 19.17
CA GLU A 59 15.87 5.22 19.53
C GLU A 59 14.41 5.17 18.98
N ARG A 60 13.80 4.01 19.28
CA ARG A 60 12.53 3.39 18.86
C ARG A 60 11.26 4.26 18.88
N SER A 61 10.26 3.75 18.14
CA SER A 61 8.81 3.67 18.45
C SER A 61 7.88 4.44 17.48
N PRO A 62 6.61 4.04 17.32
CA PRO A 62 6.05 2.70 17.05
C PRO A 62 5.21 2.67 15.75
N GLU A 63 5.12 1.53 15.08
CA GLU A 63 4.10 1.32 14.02
C GLU A 63 2.79 0.88 14.69
N PRO A 64 1.63 1.50 14.38
CA PRO A 64 0.36 1.01 14.88
C PRO A 64 0.09 -0.39 14.32
N PRO A 65 -0.44 -1.33 15.13
CA PRO A 65 -0.64 -2.69 14.68
C PRO A 65 -1.78 -2.69 13.67
N LEU A 66 -1.50 -3.15 12.45
CA LEU A 66 -2.52 -3.78 11.62
C LEU A 66 -2.21 -5.28 11.55
N ALA A 67 -2.77 -5.97 12.55
CA ALA A 67 -2.84 -7.43 12.76
C ALA A 67 -1.51 -8.15 13.07
#